data_AF-A0A1X7H1M5-F1
#
_entry.id   AF-A0A1X7H1M5-F1
#
_cell.length_a   1.000
_cell.length_b   1.000
_cell.length_c   1.000
_cell.angle_alpha   90.00
_cell.angle_beta   90.00
_cell.angle_gamma   90.00
#
_symmetry.space_group_name_H-M   'P 1'
#
loop_
_entity.id
_entity.type
_entity.pdbx_description
1 polymer ?
#
loop_
_entity_poly.entity_id
_entity_poly.type
_entity_poly.pdbx_seq_one_letter_code
_entity_poly.pdbx_strand_id
1 'polypeptide(L)'
;MTVCAYGQEGPWRGRRGFDSLVQSASGIAWTEMQAAGSASPKHLPCQALDHATGYLAAFGAMVALMRRAKEGGSWHVRVSLALPYR
;
A
#
# COMPACT_ATOMS: atom_id res chain seq x y z
N MET A 1 6.28 11.06 -7.98
CA MET A 1 5.50 10.24 -7.02
C MET A 1 5.65 8.80 -7.45
N THR A 2 5.84 7.89 -6.50
CA THR A 2 5.94 6.46 -6.77
C THR A 2 4.94 5.69 -5.91
N VAL A 3 4.22 4.75 -6.53
CA VAL A 3 3.36 3.77 -5.88
C VAL A 3 3.89 2.38 -6.22
N CYS A 4 3.98 1.49 -5.24
CA CYS A 4 4.45 0.12 -5.44
C CYS A 4 3.75 -0.86 -4.48
N ALA A 5 3.82 -2.15 -4.74
CA ALA A 5 3.17 -3.14 -3.89
C ALA A 5 3.85 -3.30 -2.53
N TYR A 6 5.18 -3.49 -2.50
CA TYR A 6 5.91 -3.97 -1.32
C TYR A 6 6.95 -2.99 -0.76
N GLY A 7 6.89 -1.73 -1.17
CA GLY A 7 7.91 -0.74 -0.85
C GLY A 7 9.12 -0.84 -1.79
N GLN A 8 10.14 -0.05 -1.48
CA GLN A 8 11.30 0.17 -2.35
C GLN A 8 12.58 -0.46 -1.81
N GLU A 9 12.49 -1.03 -0.61
CA GLU A 9 13.58 -1.65 0.12
C GLU A 9 13.19 -3.09 0.46
N GLY A 10 14.16 -3.86 0.96
CA GLY A 10 13.95 -5.25 1.30
C GLY A 10 13.86 -6.21 0.10
N PRO A 11 13.58 -7.49 0.37
CA PRO A 11 13.67 -8.57 -0.61
C PRO A 11 12.55 -8.52 -1.67
N TRP A 12 11.44 -7.81 -1.39
CA TRP A 12 10.26 -7.79 -2.25
C TRP A 12 10.13 -6.51 -3.09
N ARG A 13 11.09 -5.58 -3.03
CA ARG A 13 11.06 -4.29 -3.76
C ARG A 13 10.83 -4.41 -5.27
N GLY A 14 11.30 -5.50 -5.88
CA GLY A 14 11.17 -5.76 -7.33
C GLY A 14 9.95 -6.61 -7.70
N ARG A 15 9.15 -7.05 -6.73
CA ARG A 15 8.00 -7.92 -6.98
C ARG A 15 6.79 -7.08 -7.40
N ARG A 16 6.07 -7.58 -8.40
CA ARG A 16 4.76 -7.04 -8.78
C ARG A 16 3.72 -7.47 -7.76
N GLY A 17 2.72 -6.64 -7.53
CA GLY A 17 1.60 -6.95 -6.66
C GLY A 17 0.39 -6.12 -7.03
N PHE A 18 -0.78 -6.69 -6.78
CA PHE A 18 -2.08 -6.03 -6.77
C PHE A 18 -2.72 -6.34 -5.41
N ASP A 19 -3.80 -5.62 -5.08
CA ASP A 19 -4.42 -5.66 -3.75
C ASP A 19 -4.52 -7.05 -3.13
N SER A 20 -5.13 -8.02 -3.83
CA SER A 20 -5.30 -9.37 -3.30
C SER A 20 -3.98 -10.13 -3.08
N LEU A 21 -2.96 -9.94 -3.91
CA LEU A 21 -1.63 -10.50 -3.64
C LEU A 21 -1.02 -9.91 -2.36
N VAL A 22 -1.21 -8.63 -2.13
CA VAL A 22 -0.71 -7.98 -0.92
C VAL A 22 -1.53 -8.42 0.30
N GLN A 23 -2.85 -8.57 0.20
CA GLN A 23 -3.69 -9.13 1.25
C GLN A 23 -3.27 -10.56 1.64
N SER A 24 -2.94 -11.40 0.66
CA SER A 24 -2.40 -12.75 0.91
C SER A 24 -1.05 -12.68 1.61
N ALA A 25 -0.16 -11.83 1.13
CA ALA A 25 1.21 -11.73 1.64
C ALA A 25 1.30 -11.07 3.03
N SER A 26 0.34 -10.21 3.40
CA SER A 26 0.30 -9.50 4.69
C SER A 26 -0.50 -10.21 5.78
N GLY A 27 -1.14 -11.34 5.45
CA GLY A 27 -1.97 -12.11 6.38
C GLY A 27 -3.43 -11.64 6.49
N ILE A 28 -3.85 -10.60 5.76
CA ILE A 28 -5.25 -10.17 5.71
C ILE A 28 -6.13 -11.33 5.24
N ALA A 29 -5.72 -12.03 4.17
CA ALA A 29 -6.52 -13.12 3.62
C ALA A 29 -6.68 -14.31 4.59
N TRP A 30 -5.70 -14.50 5.47
CA TRP A 30 -5.72 -15.51 6.52
C TRP A 30 -6.66 -15.10 7.67
N THR A 31 -6.61 -13.84 8.09
CA THR A 31 -7.50 -13.30 9.13
C THR A 31 -8.95 -13.37 8.69
N GLU A 32 -9.26 -12.98 7.45
CA GLU A 32 -10.61 -13.06 6.88
C GLU A 32 -11.11 -14.50 6.72
N MET A 33 -10.22 -15.45 6.39
CA MET A 33 -10.55 -16.88 6.38
C MET A 33 -11.01 -17.34 7.77
N GLN A 34 -10.24 -17.02 8.81
CA GLN A 34 -10.58 -17.39 10.19
C GLN A 34 -11.91 -16.74 10.63
N ALA A 35 -12.08 -15.44 10.36
CA ALA A 35 -13.30 -14.71 10.70
C ALA A 35 -14.54 -15.28 9.99
N ALA A 36 -14.39 -15.76 8.76
CA ALA A 36 -15.48 -16.35 7.98
C ALA A 36 -15.69 -17.86 8.25
N GLY A 37 -14.87 -18.50 9.07
CA GLY A 37 -14.89 -19.96 9.26
C GLY A 37 -14.66 -20.75 7.96
N SER A 38 -13.91 -20.17 7.02
CA SER A 38 -13.68 -20.77 5.71
C SER A 38 -12.51 -21.77 5.73
N ALA A 39 -12.58 -22.79 4.88
CA ALA A 39 -11.48 -23.73 4.66
C ALA A 39 -10.37 -23.19 3.75
N SER A 40 -10.55 -22.01 3.14
CA SER A 40 -9.62 -21.40 2.19
C SER A 40 -9.39 -19.91 2.45
N PRO A 41 -8.21 -19.36 2.13
CA PRO A 41 -7.94 -17.93 2.24
C PRO A 41 -9.04 -17.08 1.60
N LYS A 42 -9.46 -16.02 2.28
CA LYS A 42 -10.54 -15.15 1.82
C LYS A 42 -10.05 -13.72 1.72
N HIS A 43 -10.24 -13.07 0.59
CA HIS A 43 -9.93 -11.65 0.46
C HIS A 43 -11.07 -10.78 0.99
N LEU A 44 -10.74 -9.55 1.37
CA LEU A 44 -11.76 -8.52 1.59
C LEU A 44 -12.60 -8.35 0.31
N PRO A 45 -13.90 -8.07 0.41
CA PRO A 45 -14.79 -7.90 -0.75
C PRO A 45 -14.57 -6.56 -1.48
N CYS A 46 -13.42 -5.91 -1.26
CA CYS A 46 -13.03 -4.65 -1.88
C CYS A 46 -11.50 -4.54 -1.98
N GLN A 47 -11.03 -3.64 -2.83
CA GLN A 47 -9.60 -3.31 -2.97
C GLN A 47 -9.16 -2.29 -1.91
N ALA A 48 -9.24 -2.70 -0.63
CA ALA A 48 -9.02 -1.82 0.51
C ALA A 48 -7.62 -1.19 0.51
N LEU A 49 -6.59 -1.94 0.10
CA LEU A 49 -5.21 -1.48 0.08
C LEU A 49 -4.96 -0.52 -1.09
N ASP A 50 -5.55 -0.77 -2.26
CA ASP A 50 -5.47 0.15 -3.40
C ASP A 50 -6.14 1.49 -3.05
N HIS A 51 -7.35 1.45 -2.47
CA HIS A 51 -8.06 2.66 -2.06
C HIS A 51 -7.29 3.43 -0.99
N ALA A 52 -6.85 2.76 0.08
CA ALA A 52 -6.08 3.39 1.14
C ALA A 52 -4.78 4.01 0.61
N THR A 53 -4.05 3.27 -0.24
CA THR A 53 -2.81 3.77 -0.85
C THR A 53 -3.08 4.96 -1.77
N GLY A 54 -4.18 4.94 -2.52
CA GLY A 54 -4.61 6.06 -3.36
C GLY A 54 -4.90 7.32 -2.55
N TYR A 55 -5.62 7.20 -1.42
CA TYR A 55 -5.86 8.31 -0.51
C TYR A 55 -4.55 8.84 0.10
N LEU A 56 -3.64 7.95 0.52
CA LEU A 56 -2.33 8.34 1.03
C LEU A 56 -1.47 9.04 -0.04
N ALA A 57 -1.55 8.59 -1.29
CA ALA A 57 -0.87 9.23 -2.41
C ALA A 57 -1.38 10.65 -2.65
N ALA A 58 -2.71 10.83 -2.67
CA ALA A 58 -3.34 12.14 -2.79
C ALA A 58 -2.96 13.06 -1.62
N PHE A 59 -3.03 12.55 -0.39
CA PHE A 59 -2.59 13.28 0.80
C PHE A 59 -1.11 13.69 0.71
N GLY A 60 -0.22 12.77 0.36
CA GLY A 60 1.19 13.05 0.18
C GLY A 60 1.44 14.11 -0.91
N ALA A 61 0.69 14.08 -2.01
CA ALA A 61 0.79 15.09 -3.07
C ALA A 61 0.38 16.48 -2.56
N MET A 62 -0.71 16.59 -1.80
CA MET A 62 -1.13 17.85 -1.17
C MET A 62 -0.06 18.38 -0.19
N VAL A 63 0.52 17.51 0.62
CA VAL A 63 1.61 17.88 1.54
C VAL A 63 2.85 18.34 0.77
N ALA A 64 3.23 17.65 -0.31
CA ALA A 64 4.35 18.03 -1.16
C ALA A 64 4.15 19.40 -1.81
N LEU A 65 2.94 19.71 -2.28
CA LEU A 65 2.59 21.03 -2.81
C LEU A 65 2.64 22.11 -1.73
N MET A 66 2.11 21.82 -0.53
CA MET A 66 2.18 22.74 0.59
C MET A 66 3.63 23.07 0.98
N ARG A 67 4.49 22.05 1.07
CA ARG A 67 5.93 22.25 1.36
C ARG A 67 6.61 23.04 0.25
N ARG A 68 6.33 22.71 -1.02
CA ARG A 68 6.86 23.48 -2.16
C ARG A 68 6.46 24.96 -2.09
N ALA A 69 5.23 25.27 -1.69
CA ALA A 69 4.77 26.64 -1.58
C ALA A 69 5.44 27.43 -0.44
N LYS A 70 5.81 26.77 0.66
CA LYS A 70 6.43 27.39 1.84
C LYS A 70 7.95 27.46 1.77
N GLU A 71 8.57 26.39 1.29
CA GLU A 71 10.01 26.14 1.39
C GLU A 71 10.70 26.13 0.02
N GLY A 72 9.94 26.15 -1.07
CA GLY A 72 10.46 25.94 -2.42
C GLY A 72 10.85 24.47 -2.69
N GLY A 73 11.63 24.25 -3.74
CA GLY A 73 12.17 22.94 -4.10
C GLY A 73 11.17 21.96 -4.73
N SER A 74 11.53 20.68 -4.70
CA SER A 74 10.73 19.56 -5.21
C SER A 74 10.70 18.43 -4.19
N TRP A 75 9.54 17.78 -4.06
CA TRP A 75 9.31 16.77 -3.04
C TRP A 75 8.81 15.49 -3.68
N HIS A 76 9.41 14.35 -3.31
CA HIS A 76 9.04 13.06 -3.86
C HIS A 76 8.22 12.23 -2.87
N VAL A 77 6.94 12.03 -3.19
CA VAL A 77 6.03 11.16 -2.43
C VAL A 77 6.23 9.69 -2.84
N ARG A 78 6.45 8.81 -1.86
CA ARG A 78 6.58 7.35 -2.02
C ARG A 78 5.57 6.67 -1.11
N VAL A 79 4.72 5.81 -1.67
CA VAL A 79 3.75 5.01 -0.90
C VAL A 79 3.76 3.55 -1.39
N SER A 80 3.31 2.64 -0.55
CA SER A 80 3.15 1.23 -0.88
C SER A 80 1.91 0.61 -0.27
N LEU A 81 1.39 -0.44 -0.92
CA LEU A 81 0.23 -1.18 -0.43
C LEU A 81 0.57 -1.95 0.86
N ALA A 82 1.76 -2.55 0.91
CA ALA A 82 2.28 -3.20 2.11
C ALA A 82 3.09 -2.20 2.95
N LEU A 83 3.18 -2.49 4.24
CA LEU A 83 4.21 -1.88 5.08
C LEU A 83 5.60 -2.37 4.60
N PRO A 84 6.60 -1.48 4.44
CA PRO A 84 7.95 -1.91 4.09
C PRO A 84 8.53 -2.83 5.17
N TYR A 85 9.09 -3.98 4.76
CA TYR A 85 9.93 -4.77 5.65
C TYR A 85 11.19 -3.94 5.99
N ARG A 86 11.45 -3.73 7.28
CA ARG A 86 12.71 -3.16 7.76
C ARG A 86 13.80 -4.23 7.79
#